data_AF-G0NLZ1-F1
#
_entry.id   AF-G0NLZ1-F1
#
_cell.length_a   1.000
_cell.length_b   1.000
_cell.length_c   1.000
_cell.angle_alpha   90.00
_cell.angle_beta   90.00
_cell.angle_gamma   90.00
#
_symmetry.space_group_name_H-M   'P 1'
#
loop_
_entity.id
_entity.type
_entity.pdbx_description
1 polymer ?
#
loop_
_entity_poly.entity_id
_entity_poly.type
_entity_poly.pdbx_seq_one_letter_code
_entity_poly.pdbx_strand_id
1 'polypeptide(L)'
;MIIHANVIVNNIGLLLLPSFFCGYHEAAEVRATCYPNEMSLYNISSDDGRNFRVSADAVKHSESFMECISVNKIAANSRAVSEHSVSGAILDRIIPWCEHHKYGNVPNKVTEWDRTHLTSKNRKDRMNLVLAASLLKMKDLKRMSIQLFCEQETSQDTGFIHLQSKDGRAFQMSLNAAKQSLLLAQILENLSGKSPVFPITVDSTSAQLDILVKWCEYHKGEPIPVMDPRQNPFDATVPQFDKDLLRFGNQKMMEIIGAGAALEINGFVKNATKTWIGKELSVERLSAMF
;
A
#
# COMPACT_ATOMS: atom_id res chain seq x y z
N MET A 1 -42.67 -16.60 46.40
CA MET A 1 -43.17 -17.30 47.60
C MET A 1 -42.03 -18.14 48.12
N ILE A 2 -41.72 -17.92 49.39
CA ILE A 2 -40.65 -18.50 50.24
C ILE A 2 -40.66 -20.03 50.20
N ILE A 3 -39.46 -20.67 50.17
CA ILE A 3 -38.99 -21.79 51.06
C ILE A 3 -37.43 -21.79 50.95
N HIS A 4 -36.62 -21.37 51.94
CA HIS A 4 -36.04 -22.13 53.09
C HIS A 4 -35.47 -23.52 52.70
N ALA A 5 -34.33 -24.04 53.18
CA ALA A 5 -33.68 -23.91 54.48
C ALA A 5 -32.20 -24.36 54.45
N ASN A 6 -31.43 -23.83 55.41
CA ASN A 6 -30.17 -24.35 55.95
C ASN A 6 -30.29 -25.78 56.47
N VAL A 7 -29.20 -26.58 56.47
CA VAL A 7 -28.73 -27.38 57.63
C VAL A 7 -27.22 -27.66 57.51
N ILE A 8 -26.49 -27.35 58.59
CA ILE A 8 -25.12 -27.80 58.92
C ILE A 8 -25.24 -29.07 59.77
N VAL A 9 -24.44 -30.12 59.52
CA VAL A 9 -24.08 -31.11 60.57
C VAL A 9 -22.67 -31.68 60.34
N ASN A 10 -21.89 -31.68 61.42
CA ASN A 10 -20.59 -32.35 61.66
C ASN A 10 -20.62 -33.87 61.41
N ASN A 11 -19.48 -34.52 61.10
CA ASN A 11 -18.83 -35.41 62.09
C ASN A 11 -17.52 -36.05 61.64
N ILE A 12 -16.75 -36.36 62.67
CA ILE A 12 -15.40 -36.90 62.81
C ILE A 12 -15.38 -38.41 62.54
N GLY A 13 -14.26 -38.95 62.06
CA GLY A 13 -13.99 -40.39 62.10
C GLY A 13 -12.49 -40.71 62.00
N LEU A 14 -11.86 -40.92 63.16
CA LEU A 14 -10.53 -41.51 63.33
C LEU A 14 -10.51 -42.97 62.85
N LEU A 15 -9.41 -43.41 62.24
CA LEU A 15 -8.92 -44.79 62.38
C LEU A 15 -7.38 -44.82 62.48
N LEU A 16 -6.94 -45.80 63.28
CA LEU A 16 -5.65 -45.96 63.95
C LEU A 16 -4.57 -46.67 63.12
N LEU A 17 -3.32 -46.37 63.50
CA LEU A 17 -1.99 -46.96 63.20
C LEU A 17 -1.91 -48.52 63.35
N PRO A 18 -0.90 -49.29 62.83
CA PRO A 18 0.53 -49.07 63.13
C PRO A 18 1.61 -49.46 62.09
N SER A 19 2.82 -49.03 62.45
CA SER A 19 4.12 -49.11 61.80
C SER A 19 4.71 -50.51 61.65
N PHE A 20 5.44 -50.76 60.56
CA PHE A 20 6.57 -51.69 60.49
C PHE A 20 7.70 -51.08 59.65
N PHE A 21 8.91 -51.09 60.21
CA PHE A 21 10.18 -50.69 59.59
C PHE A 21 10.67 -51.78 58.62
N CYS A 22 11.13 -51.40 57.42
CA CYS A 22 12.31 -52.01 56.76
C CYS A 22 12.76 -51.09 55.60
N GLY A 23 14.03 -50.67 55.62
CA GLY A 23 14.53 -49.61 54.76
C GLY A 23 14.79 -50.04 53.32
N TYR A 24 14.57 -49.11 52.39
CA TYR A 24 15.27 -49.04 51.10
C TYR A 24 15.50 -47.57 50.76
N HIS A 25 16.75 -47.25 50.45
CA HIS A 25 17.16 -46.01 49.79
C HIS A 25 16.56 -46.00 48.38
N GLU A 26 15.65 -45.09 48.08
CA GLU A 26 15.35 -44.74 46.69
C GLU A 26 14.95 -43.27 46.60
N ALA A 27 15.55 -42.58 45.62
CA ALA A 27 15.64 -41.15 45.52
C ALA A 27 14.27 -40.45 45.47
N ALA A 28 14.11 -39.40 46.27
CA ALA A 28 13.00 -38.47 46.14
C ALA A 28 13.16 -37.72 44.81
N GLU A 29 12.36 -38.13 43.83
CA GLU A 29 12.13 -37.42 42.59
C GLU A 29 11.47 -36.07 42.93
N VAL A 30 12.28 -35.01 42.95
CA VAL A 30 11.80 -33.63 43.04
C VAL A 30 10.98 -33.37 41.78
N ARG A 31 9.65 -33.49 41.88
CA ARG A 31 8.72 -32.89 40.92
C ARG A 31 8.92 -31.38 40.96
N ALA A 32 9.80 -30.90 40.10
CA ALA A 32 9.84 -29.51 39.70
C ALA A 32 8.49 -29.18 39.05
N THR A 33 7.65 -28.47 39.79
CA THR A 33 6.56 -27.71 39.19
C THR A 33 7.20 -26.66 38.29
N CYS A 34 7.17 -26.89 36.97
CA CYS A 34 7.58 -25.90 35.99
C CYS A 34 6.74 -24.63 36.17
N TYR A 35 7.36 -23.56 36.65
CA TYR A 35 6.83 -22.20 36.48
C TYR A 35 6.75 -21.89 34.97
N PRO A 36 5.73 -21.16 34.49
CA PRO A 36 5.70 -20.72 33.10
C PRO A 36 6.93 -19.86 32.81
N ASN A 37 7.63 -20.20 31.72
CA ASN A 37 8.83 -19.55 31.19
C ASN A 37 8.97 -18.07 31.58
N GLU A 38 10.13 -17.67 32.10
CA GLU A 38 10.54 -16.27 32.12
C GLU A 38 10.32 -15.67 30.72
N MET A 39 9.52 -14.59 30.63
CA MET A 39 9.32 -13.89 29.37
C MET A 39 10.67 -13.32 28.91
N SER A 40 11.27 -13.94 27.90
CA SER A 40 12.46 -13.41 27.26
C SER A 40 12.09 -12.10 26.55
N LEU A 41 12.69 -10.99 26.99
CA LEU A 41 12.49 -9.67 26.42
C LEU A 41 13.74 -9.25 25.65
N TYR A 42 13.57 -8.44 24.61
CA TYR A 42 14.64 -7.75 23.90
C TYR A 42 14.46 -6.25 24.05
N ASN A 43 15.57 -5.51 24.16
CA ASN A 43 15.57 -4.06 24.19
C ASN A 43 15.88 -3.52 22.79
N ILE A 44 14.85 -3.10 22.05
CA ILE A 44 14.98 -2.53 20.71
C ILE A 44 15.24 -1.03 20.80
N SER A 45 16.30 -0.55 20.15
CA SER A 45 16.56 0.90 20.03
C SER A 45 16.09 1.47 18.71
N SER A 46 15.49 2.65 18.79
CA SER A 46 15.23 3.55 17.67
C SER A 46 16.46 4.37 17.27
N ASP A 47 16.39 5.06 16.13
CA ASP A 47 17.42 6.01 15.68
C ASP A 47 17.46 7.30 16.51
N ASP A 48 16.35 7.72 17.11
CA ASP A 48 16.24 8.87 18.03
C ASP A 48 16.65 8.54 19.48
N GLY A 49 17.17 7.33 19.72
CA GLY A 49 17.75 6.92 21.00
C GLY A 49 16.74 6.38 22.01
N ARG A 50 15.44 6.32 21.68
CA ARG A 50 14.42 5.65 22.51
C ARG A 50 14.59 4.14 22.49
N ASN A 51 14.26 3.51 23.63
CA ASN A 51 14.36 2.07 23.82
C ASN A 51 12.99 1.45 24.12
N PHE A 52 12.76 0.26 23.58
CA PHE A 52 11.49 -0.45 23.63
C PHE A 52 11.72 -1.88 24.11
N ARG A 53 10.94 -2.32 25.09
CA ARG A 53 10.94 -3.72 25.54
C ARG A 53 9.94 -4.51 24.71
N VAL A 54 10.41 -5.62 24.13
CA VAL A 54 9.62 -6.44 23.21
C VAL A 54 9.81 -7.90 23.57
N SER A 55 8.73 -8.65 23.67
CA SER A 55 8.78 -10.10 23.93
C SER A 55 9.38 -10.86 22.75
N ALA A 56 10.11 -11.93 23.02
CA ALA A 56 10.66 -12.78 21.97
C ALA A 56 9.59 -13.29 20.99
N ASP A 57 8.40 -13.60 21.49
CA ASP A 57 7.25 -13.98 20.66
C ASP A 57 6.77 -12.85 19.72
N ALA A 58 6.92 -11.59 20.12
CA ALA A 58 6.57 -10.45 19.29
C ALA A 58 7.66 -10.12 18.28
N VAL A 59 8.94 -10.34 18.61
CA VAL A 59 10.08 -10.04 17.71
C VAL A 59 10.05 -10.86 16.42
N LYS A 60 9.48 -12.08 16.45
CA LYS A 60 9.38 -12.96 15.27
C LYS A 60 8.66 -12.33 14.07
N HIS A 61 7.86 -11.29 14.28
CA HIS A 61 7.16 -10.56 13.22
C HIS A 61 8.11 -9.74 12.32
N SER A 62 9.34 -9.49 12.76
CA SER A 62 10.36 -8.81 11.98
C SER A 62 11.53 -9.74 11.68
N GLU A 63 11.66 -10.10 10.40
CA GLU A 63 12.81 -10.89 9.94
C GLU A 63 14.12 -10.13 10.17
N SER A 64 14.12 -8.80 10.02
CA SER A 64 15.30 -7.96 10.28
C SER A 64 15.77 -8.05 11.74
N PHE A 65 14.86 -7.97 12.72
CA PHE A 65 15.24 -8.13 14.12
C PHE A 65 15.71 -9.55 14.43
N MET A 66 15.04 -10.57 13.89
CA MET A 66 15.44 -11.97 14.07
C MET A 66 16.82 -12.27 13.48
N GLU A 67 17.12 -11.74 12.31
CA GLU A 67 18.43 -11.81 11.65
C GLU A 67 19.50 -11.13 12.53
N CYS A 68 19.24 -9.91 12.99
CA CYS A 68 20.15 -9.18 13.89
C CYS A 68 20.44 -9.96 15.19
N ILE A 69 19.40 -10.49 15.85
CA ILE A 69 19.54 -11.22 17.11
C ILE A 69 20.32 -12.52 16.91
N SER A 70 20.02 -13.27 15.85
CA SER A 70 20.65 -14.56 15.56
C SER A 70 22.12 -14.41 15.14
N VAL A 71 22.42 -13.47 14.23
CA VAL A 71 23.78 -13.21 13.74
C VAL A 71 24.69 -12.73 14.87
N ASN A 72 24.21 -11.82 15.71
CA ASN A 72 24.99 -11.22 16.79
C ASN A 72 24.91 -12.00 18.12
N LYS A 73 24.19 -13.14 18.16
CA LYS A 73 23.98 -13.97 19.36
C LYS A 73 23.53 -13.14 20.57
N ILE A 74 22.58 -12.24 20.34
CA ILE A 74 22.09 -11.30 21.36
C ILE A 74 21.32 -12.09 22.42
N ALA A 75 21.79 -12.08 23.66
CA ALA A 75 21.12 -12.76 24.76
C ALA A 75 19.80 -12.09 25.10
N ALA A 76 18.87 -12.85 25.69
CA ALA A 76 17.64 -12.27 26.26
C ALA A 76 18.00 -11.15 27.25
N ASN A 77 17.16 -10.14 27.31
CA ASN A 77 17.31 -8.88 28.04
C ASN A 77 18.47 -7.98 27.56
N SER A 78 19.19 -8.37 26.51
CA SER A 78 20.23 -7.53 25.89
C SER A 78 19.66 -6.56 24.87
N ARG A 79 20.45 -5.53 24.54
CA ARG A 79 20.11 -4.52 23.55
C ARG A 79 20.23 -5.09 22.14
N ALA A 80 19.14 -5.02 21.37
CA ALA A 80 19.12 -5.26 19.94
C ALA A 80 18.92 -3.93 19.22
N VAL A 81 19.77 -3.64 18.24
CA VAL A 81 19.67 -2.41 17.45
C VAL A 81 19.34 -2.84 16.02
N SER A 82 18.25 -2.31 15.45
CA SER A 82 18.02 -2.52 14.02
C SER A 82 19.15 -1.83 13.26
N GLU A 83 19.68 -2.48 12.23
CA GLU A 83 20.54 -1.81 11.25
C GLU A 83 19.77 -0.75 10.45
N HIS A 84 18.44 -0.78 10.49
CA HIS A 84 17.57 0.16 9.80
C HIS A 84 17.15 1.31 10.71
N SER A 85 17.31 2.54 10.22
CA SER A 85 16.89 3.77 10.90
C SER A 85 15.37 3.82 10.98
N VAL A 86 14.81 3.62 12.17
CA VAL A 86 13.38 3.78 12.46
C VAL A 86 13.20 4.62 13.71
N SER A 87 12.47 5.73 13.57
CA SER A 87 12.14 6.62 14.69
C SER A 87 11.33 5.95 15.79
N GLY A 88 11.52 6.41 17.03
CA GLY A 88 10.78 5.93 18.18
C GLY A 88 9.27 6.16 18.03
N ALA A 89 8.86 7.25 17.37
CA ALA A 89 7.45 7.52 17.08
C ALA A 89 6.78 6.47 16.18
N ILE A 90 7.54 5.86 15.26
CA ILE A 90 7.04 4.74 14.45
C ILE A 90 7.08 3.44 15.24
N LEU A 91 8.14 3.20 16.02
CA LEU A 91 8.23 2.03 16.89
C LEU A 91 7.14 1.99 17.97
N ASP A 92 6.65 3.14 18.45
CA ASP A 92 5.47 3.24 19.33
C ASP A 92 4.21 2.60 18.73
N ARG A 93 4.15 2.46 17.40
CA ARG A 93 3.03 1.82 16.69
C ARG A 93 3.35 0.38 16.36
N ILE A 94 4.57 0.11 15.88
CA ILE A 94 5.01 -1.22 15.47
C ILE A 94 5.08 -2.18 16.65
N ILE A 95 5.71 -1.78 17.77
CA ILE A 95 5.94 -2.68 18.90
C ILE A 95 4.63 -3.17 19.54
N PRO A 96 3.64 -2.30 19.85
CA PRO A 96 2.36 -2.79 20.37
C PRO A 96 1.61 -3.66 19.37
N TRP A 97 1.77 -3.43 18.06
CA TRP A 97 1.17 -4.30 17.04
C TRP A 97 1.79 -5.71 17.08
N CYS A 98 3.12 -5.81 17.20
CA CYS A 98 3.81 -7.09 17.36
C CYS A 98 3.34 -7.81 18.63
N GLU A 99 3.21 -7.09 19.74
CA GLU A 99 2.74 -7.63 21.02
C GLU A 99 1.29 -8.12 20.95
N HIS A 100 0.42 -7.39 20.24
CA HIS A 100 -0.97 -7.79 20.05
C HIS A 100 -1.09 -9.08 19.24
N HIS A 101 -0.24 -9.26 18.22
CA HIS A 101 -0.26 -10.42 17.33
C HIS A 101 0.79 -11.48 17.69
N LYS A 102 1.40 -11.43 18.88
CA LYS A 102 2.50 -12.33 19.23
C LYS A 102 2.10 -13.79 19.32
N TYR A 103 0.81 -14.07 19.54
CA TYR A 103 0.28 -15.43 19.59
C TYR A 103 -0.56 -15.74 18.34
N GLY A 104 -0.29 -16.87 17.72
CA GLY A 104 -1.03 -17.33 16.55
C GLY A 104 -0.64 -16.64 15.23
N ASN A 105 -1.47 -16.85 14.21
CA ASN A 105 -1.28 -16.27 12.87
C ASN A 105 -1.96 -14.91 12.80
N VAL A 106 -1.32 -13.97 12.11
CA VAL A 106 -1.92 -12.66 11.84
C VAL A 106 -3.13 -12.84 10.92
N PRO A 107 -4.30 -12.27 11.26
CA PRO A 107 -5.49 -12.37 10.41
C PRO A 107 -5.26 -11.82 8.99
N ASN A 108 -5.87 -12.47 8.00
CA ASN A 108 -5.87 -11.96 6.62
C ASN A 108 -6.69 -10.68 6.45
N LYS A 109 -7.63 -10.38 7.36
CA LYS A 109 -8.40 -9.13 7.33
C LYS A 109 -7.89 -8.20 8.43
N VAL A 110 -7.82 -6.91 8.13
CA VAL A 110 -7.54 -5.86 9.12
C VAL A 110 -8.64 -5.87 10.18
N THR A 111 -8.27 -6.08 11.45
CA THR A 111 -9.22 -6.08 12.56
C THR A 111 -9.59 -4.65 12.98
N GLU A 112 -10.61 -4.49 13.82
CA GLU A 112 -10.96 -3.17 14.36
C GLU A 112 -9.86 -2.61 15.27
N TRP A 113 -9.15 -3.48 15.99
CA TRP A 113 -8.00 -3.08 16.79
C TRP A 113 -6.87 -2.58 15.89
N ASP A 114 -6.53 -3.30 14.81
CA ASP A 114 -5.53 -2.87 13.83
C ASP A 114 -5.90 -1.51 13.24
N ARG A 115 -7.17 -1.33 12.87
CA ARG A 115 -7.67 -0.08 12.30
C ARG A 115 -7.49 1.06 13.28
N THR A 116 -7.88 0.88 14.54
CA THR A 116 -7.77 1.93 15.56
C THR A 116 -6.31 2.28 15.86
N HIS A 117 -5.45 1.27 15.98
CA HIS A 117 -4.06 1.42 16.40
C HIS A 117 -3.12 1.89 15.29
N LEU A 118 -3.25 1.32 14.09
CA LEU A 118 -2.35 1.61 12.96
C LEU A 118 -2.80 2.82 12.15
N THR A 119 -3.98 3.39 12.39
CA THR A 119 -4.43 4.56 11.64
C THR A 119 -3.83 5.87 12.17
N SER A 120 -3.41 6.75 11.26
CA SER A 120 -3.09 8.15 11.57
C SER A 120 -3.80 9.06 10.59
N LYS A 121 -4.28 10.23 11.05
CA LYS A 121 -4.86 11.27 10.18
C LYS A 121 -3.79 11.88 9.26
N ASN A 122 -2.54 11.90 9.68
CA ASN A 122 -1.43 12.46 8.92
C ASN A 122 -0.93 11.46 7.85
N ARG A 123 -1.02 11.87 6.58
CA ARG A 123 -0.58 11.07 5.43
C ARG A 123 0.89 10.65 5.51
N LYS A 124 1.76 11.55 5.95
CA LYS A 124 3.20 11.27 6.10
C LYS A 124 3.42 10.16 7.12
N ASP A 125 2.70 10.18 8.23
CA ASP A 125 2.83 9.17 9.29
C ASP A 125 2.29 7.80 8.87
N ARG A 126 1.27 7.76 7.99
CA ARG A 126 0.82 6.51 7.39
C ARG A 126 1.85 5.94 6.42
N MET A 127 2.40 6.77 5.53
CA MET A 127 3.45 6.35 4.60
C MET A 127 4.71 5.89 5.34
N ASN A 128 5.14 6.62 6.37
CA ASN A 128 6.28 6.25 7.19
C ASN A 128 6.09 4.87 7.86
N LEU A 129 4.87 4.52 8.28
CA LEU A 129 4.58 3.19 8.80
C LEU A 129 4.74 2.10 7.72
N VAL A 130 4.25 2.34 6.50
CA VAL A 130 4.41 1.41 5.36
C VAL A 130 5.89 1.19 5.05
N LEU A 131 6.67 2.28 4.98
CA LEU A 131 8.10 2.22 4.70
C LEU A 131 8.86 1.50 5.81
N ALA A 132 8.59 1.81 7.08
CA ALA A 132 9.23 1.15 8.21
C ALA A 132 8.90 -0.35 8.26
N ALA A 133 7.65 -0.74 8.02
CA ALA A 133 7.27 -2.16 7.95
C ALA A 133 8.00 -2.88 6.79
N SER A 134 8.25 -2.19 5.67
CA SER A 134 9.06 -2.74 4.59
C SER A 134 10.54 -2.88 4.95
N LEU A 135 11.12 -1.87 5.62
CA LEU A 135 12.53 -1.90 6.07
C LEU A 135 12.75 -3.01 7.09
N LEU A 136 11.84 -3.17 8.05
CA LEU A 136 11.90 -4.20 9.08
C LEU A 136 11.48 -5.59 8.58
N LYS A 137 11.24 -5.74 7.27
CA LYS A 137 10.80 -6.99 6.62
C LYS A 137 9.55 -7.61 7.27
N MET A 138 8.59 -6.78 7.67
CA MET A 138 7.36 -7.20 8.34
C MET A 138 6.22 -7.35 7.33
N LYS A 139 6.10 -8.53 6.73
CA LYS A 139 5.16 -8.77 5.61
C LYS A 139 3.71 -8.43 5.96
N ASP A 140 3.21 -8.90 7.10
CA ASP A 140 1.81 -8.71 7.48
C ASP A 140 1.49 -7.27 7.88
N LEU A 141 2.36 -6.64 8.69
CA LEU A 141 2.21 -5.24 9.04
C LEU A 141 2.27 -4.35 7.80
N LYS A 142 3.17 -4.63 6.85
CA LYS A 142 3.26 -3.91 5.58
C LYS A 142 1.96 -4.03 4.80
N ARG A 143 1.44 -5.25 4.65
CA ARG A 143 0.17 -5.52 3.96
C ARG A 143 -0.99 -4.74 4.58
N MET A 144 -1.17 -4.82 5.90
CA MET A 144 -2.23 -4.11 6.61
C MET A 144 -2.07 -2.59 6.53
N SER A 145 -0.84 -2.09 6.69
CA SER A 145 -0.55 -0.65 6.62
C SER A 145 -0.82 -0.10 5.21
N ILE A 146 -0.51 -0.85 4.15
CA ILE A 146 -0.87 -0.50 2.77
C ILE A 146 -2.38 -0.49 2.61
N GLN A 147 -3.08 -1.52 3.09
CA GLN A 147 -4.54 -1.57 2.99
C GLN A 147 -5.19 -0.36 3.67
N LEU A 148 -4.81 -0.06 4.92
CA LEU A 148 -5.32 1.10 5.67
C LEU A 148 -4.95 2.43 5.01
N PHE A 149 -3.73 2.56 4.49
CA PHE A 149 -3.31 3.73 3.71
C PHE A 149 -4.23 3.93 2.51
N CYS A 150 -4.47 2.87 1.73
CA CYS A 150 -5.31 2.92 0.56
C CYS A 150 -6.77 3.27 0.91
N GLU A 151 -7.34 2.69 1.95
CA GLU A 151 -8.72 3.01 2.40
C GLU A 151 -8.88 4.50 2.76
N GLN A 152 -7.85 5.13 3.33
CA GLN A 152 -7.90 6.56 3.68
C GLN A 152 -7.63 7.49 2.50
N GLU A 153 -6.74 7.12 1.58
CA GLU A 153 -6.49 7.92 0.38
C GLU A 153 -7.66 7.81 -0.61
N THR A 154 -8.29 6.64 -0.71
CA THR A 154 -9.49 6.43 -1.56
C THR A 154 -10.77 7.05 -1.00
N SER A 155 -10.78 7.49 0.26
CA SER A 155 -11.89 8.26 0.83
C SER A 155 -11.74 9.77 0.65
N GLN A 156 -10.57 10.25 0.23
CA GLN A 156 -10.43 11.58 -0.33
C GLN A 156 -10.75 11.49 -1.82
N ASP A 157 -12.02 11.65 -2.17
CA ASP A 157 -12.45 11.82 -3.56
C ASP A 157 -11.93 13.18 -4.06
N THR A 158 -10.65 13.21 -4.46
CA THR A 158 -10.00 14.46 -4.88
C THR A 158 -10.54 14.94 -6.23
N GLY A 159 -11.23 14.09 -6.99
CA GLY A 159 -11.63 14.37 -8.35
C GLY A 159 -10.45 14.32 -9.35
N PHE A 160 -9.25 13.92 -8.92
CA PHE A 160 -8.03 13.87 -9.73
C PHE A 160 -7.27 12.55 -9.57
N ILE A 161 -6.56 12.15 -10.62
CA ILE A 161 -5.54 11.11 -10.61
C ILE A 161 -4.15 11.73 -10.74
N HIS A 162 -3.14 10.98 -10.28
CA HIS A 162 -1.75 11.29 -10.52
C HIS A 162 -1.17 10.34 -11.56
N LEU A 163 -0.47 10.90 -12.54
CA LEU A 163 0.30 10.15 -13.54
C LEU A 163 1.80 10.41 -13.30
N GLN A 164 2.64 9.44 -13.60
CA GLN A 164 4.09 9.62 -13.62
C GLN A 164 4.62 9.25 -15.01
N SER A 165 5.32 10.19 -15.65
CA SER A 165 5.98 9.95 -16.93
C SER A 165 7.20 9.03 -16.76
N LYS A 166 7.67 8.48 -17.88
CA LYS A 166 8.85 7.60 -17.96
C LYS A 166 10.12 8.23 -17.37
N ASP A 167 10.26 9.55 -17.48
CA ASP A 167 11.36 10.36 -16.92
C ASP A 167 11.09 10.81 -15.47
N GLY A 168 10.08 10.25 -14.81
CA GLY A 168 9.84 10.39 -13.36
C GLY A 168 9.01 11.60 -12.95
N ARG A 169 8.62 12.48 -13.87
CA ARG A 169 7.82 13.68 -13.56
C ARG A 169 6.37 13.32 -13.26
N ALA A 170 5.81 13.91 -12.21
CA ALA A 170 4.42 13.73 -11.84
C ALA A 170 3.49 14.75 -12.53
N PHE A 171 2.31 14.29 -12.92
CA PHE A 171 1.22 15.07 -13.51
C PHE A 171 -0.07 14.81 -12.73
N GLN A 172 -0.96 15.80 -12.74
CA GLN A 172 -2.29 15.69 -12.17
C GLN A 172 -3.32 15.86 -13.29
N MET A 173 -4.34 15.01 -13.31
CA MET A 173 -5.41 15.01 -14.31
C MET A 173 -6.74 14.74 -13.61
N SER A 174 -7.81 15.43 -13.98
CA SER A 174 -9.14 15.19 -13.41
C SER A 174 -9.70 13.82 -13.82
N LEU A 175 -10.55 13.22 -12.99
CA LEU A 175 -11.19 11.93 -13.30
C LEU A 175 -11.98 11.97 -14.61
N ASN A 176 -12.62 13.10 -14.92
CA ASN A 176 -13.37 13.26 -16.17
C ASN A 176 -12.46 13.42 -17.40
N ALA A 177 -11.29 14.03 -17.24
CA ALA A 177 -10.28 14.07 -18.29
C ALA A 177 -9.66 12.69 -18.52
N ALA A 178 -9.40 11.94 -17.44
CA ALA A 178 -8.85 10.58 -17.52
C ALA A 178 -9.76 9.62 -18.31
N LYS A 179 -11.08 9.82 -18.28
CA LYS A 179 -12.04 9.05 -19.08
C LYS A 179 -11.89 9.23 -20.60
N GLN A 180 -11.16 10.24 -21.09
CA GLN A 180 -10.82 10.34 -22.52
C GLN A 180 -9.82 9.25 -22.97
N SER A 181 -9.10 8.63 -22.03
CA SER A 181 -8.26 7.46 -22.27
C SER A 181 -9.05 6.20 -21.91
N LEU A 182 -9.22 5.28 -22.86
CA LEU A 182 -9.88 4.00 -22.56
C LEU A 182 -9.10 3.19 -21.52
N LEU A 183 -7.77 3.18 -21.62
CA LEU A 183 -6.89 2.51 -20.66
C LEU A 183 -7.07 3.07 -19.23
N LEU A 184 -7.02 4.40 -19.07
CA LEU A 184 -7.20 5.02 -17.75
C LEU A 184 -8.62 4.85 -17.23
N ALA A 185 -9.64 4.87 -18.11
CA ALA A 185 -11.02 4.59 -17.73
C ALA A 185 -11.17 3.18 -17.15
N GLN A 186 -10.60 2.16 -17.80
CA GLN A 186 -10.62 0.77 -17.29
C GLN A 186 -9.91 0.63 -15.93
N ILE A 187 -8.76 1.30 -15.76
CA ILE A 187 -8.06 1.33 -14.47
C ILE A 187 -8.95 1.95 -13.39
N LEU A 188 -9.62 3.06 -13.70
CA LEU A 188 -10.53 3.72 -12.77
C LEU A 188 -11.76 2.87 -12.44
N GLU A 189 -12.33 2.17 -13.42
CA GLU A 189 -13.45 1.25 -13.20
C GLU A 189 -13.08 0.13 -12.23
N ASN A 190 -11.88 -0.46 -12.38
CA ASN A 190 -11.35 -1.45 -11.43
C ASN A 190 -11.17 -0.89 -10.01
N LEU A 191 -11.02 0.43 -9.88
CA LEU A 191 -10.96 1.16 -8.61
C LEU A 191 -12.32 1.74 -8.19
N SER A 192 -13.42 1.34 -8.84
CA SER A 192 -14.77 1.85 -8.59
C SER A 192 -14.88 3.37 -8.74
N GLY A 193 -14.19 3.93 -9.73
CA GLY A 193 -14.17 5.36 -10.04
C GLY A 193 -13.30 6.22 -9.12
N LYS A 194 -12.55 5.60 -8.18
CA LYS A 194 -11.71 6.33 -7.22
C LYS A 194 -10.32 6.58 -7.75
N SER A 195 -9.68 7.66 -7.27
CA SER A 195 -8.28 7.93 -7.60
C SER A 195 -7.36 6.81 -7.10
N PRO A 196 -6.42 6.34 -7.91
CA PRO A 196 -5.30 5.54 -7.45
C PRO A 196 -4.52 6.28 -6.35
N VAL A 197 -4.04 5.49 -5.40
CA VAL A 197 -3.27 5.95 -4.23
C VAL A 197 -1.83 6.32 -4.63
N PHE A 198 -1.30 5.56 -5.59
CA PHE A 198 0.02 5.80 -6.19
C PHE A 198 -0.15 6.35 -7.60
N PRO A 199 0.78 7.18 -8.08
CA PRO A 199 0.75 7.64 -9.46
C PRO A 199 0.75 6.48 -10.45
N ILE A 200 -0.08 6.55 -11.48
CA ILE A 200 -0.05 5.60 -12.60
C ILE A 200 1.17 5.93 -13.45
N THR A 201 2.13 5.03 -13.51
CA THR A 201 3.30 5.18 -14.39
C THR A 201 2.90 4.90 -15.84
N VAL A 202 3.27 5.80 -16.75
CA VAL A 202 2.98 5.69 -18.19
C VAL A 202 4.29 5.71 -18.98
N ASP A 203 4.37 4.91 -20.04
CA ASP A 203 5.54 4.87 -20.94
C ASP A 203 5.51 6.03 -21.95
N SER A 204 5.44 7.26 -21.43
CA SER A 204 5.50 8.50 -22.19
C SER A 204 6.42 9.47 -21.47
N THR A 205 7.20 10.24 -22.22
CA THR A 205 8.05 11.31 -21.65
C THR A 205 7.19 12.41 -21.03
N SER A 206 7.78 13.21 -20.14
CA SER A 206 7.06 14.34 -19.55
C SER A 206 6.55 15.35 -20.59
N ALA A 207 7.31 15.57 -21.68
CA ALA A 207 6.91 16.47 -22.75
C ALA A 207 5.69 15.95 -23.54
N GLN A 208 5.60 14.62 -23.75
CA GLN A 208 4.44 14.01 -24.37
C GLN A 208 3.23 14.07 -23.44
N LEU A 209 3.42 13.67 -22.19
CA LEU A 209 2.34 13.59 -21.21
C LEU A 209 1.72 14.97 -20.92
N ASP A 210 2.51 16.04 -20.89
CA ASP A 210 2.02 17.42 -20.74
C ASP A 210 0.99 17.80 -21.81
N ILE A 211 1.24 17.43 -23.07
CA ILE A 211 0.33 17.70 -24.20
C ILE A 211 -0.94 16.86 -24.08
N LEU A 212 -0.80 15.56 -23.81
CA LEU A 212 -1.94 14.65 -23.69
C LEU A 212 -2.84 15.05 -22.52
N VAL A 213 -2.26 15.42 -21.37
CA VAL A 213 -3.02 15.91 -20.21
C VAL A 213 -3.78 17.19 -20.54
N LYS A 214 -3.14 18.16 -21.20
CA LYS A 214 -3.81 19.40 -21.64
C LYS A 214 -4.97 19.13 -22.58
N TRP A 215 -4.79 18.21 -23.53
CA TRP A 215 -5.85 17.83 -24.46
C TRP A 215 -7.03 17.17 -23.74
N CYS A 216 -6.76 16.16 -22.89
CA CYS A 216 -7.80 15.47 -22.13
C CYS A 216 -8.56 16.42 -21.19
N GLU A 217 -7.87 17.39 -20.57
CA GLU A 217 -8.52 18.40 -19.72
C GLU A 217 -9.43 19.35 -20.49
N TYR A 218 -9.04 19.72 -21.71
CA TYR A 218 -9.87 20.56 -22.56
C TYR A 218 -11.12 19.82 -23.03
N HIS A 219 -10.98 18.56 -23.44
CA HIS A 219 -12.04 17.71 -23.95
C HIS A 219 -12.76 16.87 -22.88
N LYS A 220 -12.57 17.16 -21.58
CA LYS A 220 -13.15 16.35 -20.52
C LYS A 220 -14.67 16.32 -20.58
N GLY A 221 -15.25 15.13 -20.43
CA GLY A 221 -16.69 14.94 -20.50
C GLY A 221 -17.30 14.95 -21.91
N GLU A 222 -16.52 15.24 -22.95
CA GLU A 222 -16.97 15.03 -24.33
C GLU A 222 -17.11 13.53 -24.64
N PRO A 223 -18.06 13.13 -25.51
CA PRO A 223 -18.18 11.75 -25.94
C PRO A 223 -16.90 11.25 -26.62
N ILE A 224 -16.43 10.08 -26.21
CA ILE A 224 -15.29 9.44 -26.89
C ILE A 224 -15.73 9.10 -28.32
N PRO A 225 -15.00 9.56 -29.35
CA PRO A 225 -15.36 9.27 -30.73
C PRO A 225 -15.37 7.76 -30.98
N VAL A 226 -16.53 7.22 -31.34
CA VAL A 226 -16.62 5.87 -31.90
C VAL A 226 -16.00 5.95 -33.29
N MET A 227 -14.98 5.12 -33.56
CA MET A 227 -14.47 4.99 -34.93
C MET A 227 -15.53 4.28 -35.76
N ASP A 228 -16.38 5.05 -36.46
CA ASP A 228 -17.24 4.51 -37.50
C ASP A 228 -16.40 4.31 -38.78
N PRO A 229 -16.17 3.07 -39.24
CA PRO A 229 -15.41 2.79 -40.45
C PRO A 229 -16.06 3.34 -41.73
N ARG A 230 -17.32 3.78 -41.67
CA ARG A 230 -18.04 4.40 -42.80
C ARG A 230 -17.93 5.93 -42.82
N GLN A 231 -17.50 6.56 -41.74
CA GLN A 231 -17.27 8.01 -41.74
C GLN A 231 -15.97 8.34 -42.46
N ASN A 232 -16.05 9.27 -43.41
CA ASN A 232 -14.86 9.85 -44.02
C ASN A 232 -14.01 10.53 -42.93
N PRO A 233 -12.75 10.11 -42.70
CA PRO A 233 -11.86 10.74 -41.73
C PRO A 233 -11.62 12.22 -42.04
N PHE A 234 -11.91 12.70 -43.26
CA PHE A 234 -11.70 14.09 -43.67
C PHE A 234 -12.90 15.03 -43.45
N ASP A 235 -14.11 14.52 -43.15
CA ASP A 235 -15.32 15.36 -43.10
C ASP A 235 -15.48 16.16 -41.80
N ALA A 236 -14.90 15.71 -40.69
CA ALA A 236 -14.97 16.45 -39.41
C ALA A 236 -13.80 17.43 -39.26
N THR A 237 -14.11 18.71 -39.08
CA THR A 237 -13.15 19.80 -38.83
C THR A 237 -12.43 19.63 -37.49
N VAL A 238 -11.11 19.79 -37.49
CA VAL A 238 -10.31 19.80 -36.27
C VAL A 238 -10.59 21.10 -35.49
N PRO A 239 -10.90 21.04 -34.18
CA PRO A 239 -11.10 22.23 -33.34
C PRO A 239 -9.90 23.18 -33.36
N GLN A 240 -10.14 24.48 -33.17
CA GLN A 240 -9.06 25.48 -33.20
C GLN A 240 -8.04 25.26 -32.07
N PHE A 241 -8.51 24.90 -30.87
CA PHE A 241 -7.65 24.54 -29.74
C PHE A 241 -6.66 23.42 -30.13
N ASP A 242 -7.14 22.36 -30.78
CA ASP A 242 -6.32 21.23 -31.23
C ASP A 242 -5.28 21.67 -32.26
N LYS A 243 -5.67 22.50 -33.23
CA LYS A 243 -4.74 23.06 -34.21
C LYS A 243 -3.61 23.82 -33.54
N ASP A 244 -3.92 24.59 -32.50
CA ASP A 244 -2.97 25.42 -31.76
C ASP A 244 -2.06 24.59 -30.84
N LEU A 245 -2.65 23.62 -30.15
CA LEU A 245 -1.92 22.68 -29.30
C LEU A 245 -0.96 21.82 -30.14
N LEU A 246 -1.35 21.44 -31.36
CA LEU A 246 -0.62 20.54 -32.25
C LEU A 246 0.26 21.25 -33.30
N ARG A 247 0.68 22.49 -33.00
CA ARG A 247 1.65 23.25 -33.83
C ARG A 247 3.08 22.72 -33.66
N PHE A 248 3.26 21.43 -33.96
CA PHE A 248 4.55 20.75 -33.94
C PHE A 248 5.06 20.47 -35.36
N GLY A 249 6.37 20.23 -35.46
CA GLY A 249 6.99 19.62 -36.63
C GLY A 249 6.69 18.11 -36.70
N ASN A 250 6.93 17.51 -37.87
CA ASN A 250 6.51 16.16 -38.22
C ASN A 250 7.00 15.07 -37.25
N GLN A 251 8.27 15.11 -36.86
CA GLN A 251 8.84 14.11 -35.96
C GLN A 251 8.13 14.10 -34.60
N LYS A 252 8.03 15.28 -33.96
CA LYS A 252 7.33 15.44 -32.68
C LYS A 252 5.84 15.07 -32.79
N MET A 253 5.22 15.30 -33.95
CA MET A 253 3.83 14.90 -34.22
C MET A 253 3.67 13.38 -34.21
N MET A 254 4.57 12.63 -34.84
CA MET A 254 4.53 11.15 -34.83
C MET A 254 4.74 10.59 -33.43
N GLU A 255 5.70 11.16 -32.68
CA GLU A 255 5.98 10.76 -31.31
C GLU A 255 4.79 10.99 -30.38
N ILE A 256 4.07 12.11 -30.52
CA ILE A 256 2.89 12.39 -29.68
C ILE A 256 1.67 11.55 -30.08
N ILE A 257 1.48 11.28 -31.38
CA ILE A 257 0.42 10.37 -31.86
C ILE A 257 0.64 8.97 -31.27
N GLY A 258 1.87 8.47 -31.30
CA GLY A 258 2.21 7.17 -30.70
C GLY A 258 1.93 7.11 -29.20
N ALA A 259 2.29 8.16 -28.45
CA ALA A 259 1.99 8.25 -27.02
C ALA A 259 0.48 8.29 -26.73
N GLY A 260 -0.28 9.04 -27.53
CA GLY A 260 -1.75 9.08 -27.43
C GLY A 260 -2.40 7.74 -27.73
N ALA A 261 -1.87 7.00 -28.71
CA ALA A 261 -2.34 5.65 -29.03
C ALA A 261 -2.02 4.63 -27.93
N ALA A 262 -0.83 4.72 -27.31
CA ALA A 262 -0.45 3.86 -26.17
C ALA A 262 -1.36 4.06 -24.94
N LEU A 263 -1.91 5.26 -24.76
CA LEU A 263 -2.91 5.57 -23.74
C LEU A 263 -4.36 5.41 -24.25
N GLU A 264 -4.56 4.96 -25.48
CA GLU A 264 -5.89 4.79 -26.10
C GLU A 264 -6.76 6.06 -26.04
N ILE A 265 -6.18 7.23 -26.33
CA ILE A 265 -6.89 8.52 -26.41
C ILE A 265 -7.37 8.74 -27.85
N ASN A 266 -8.42 8.02 -28.25
CA ASN A 266 -8.86 7.95 -29.65
C ASN A 266 -9.19 9.30 -30.28
N GLY A 267 -9.82 10.21 -29.52
CA GLY A 267 -10.13 11.56 -30.00
C GLY A 267 -8.89 12.38 -30.33
N PHE A 268 -7.87 12.31 -29.47
CA PHE A 268 -6.58 12.94 -29.70
C PHE A 268 -5.89 12.37 -30.95
N VAL A 269 -5.78 11.04 -31.03
CA VAL A 269 -5.12 10.35 -32.15
C VAL A 269 -5.78 10.73 -33.48
N LYS A 270 -7.12 10.77 -33.52
CA LYS A 270 -7.89 11.21 -34.68
C LYS A 270 -7.54 12.64 -35.09
N ASN A 271 -7.63 13.60 -34.17
CA ASN A 271 -7.42 15.01 -34.49
C ASN A 271 -5.95 15.34 -34.81
N ALA A 272 -5.00 14.70 -34.13
CA ALA A 272 -3.58 14.81 -34.40
C ALA A 272 -3.20 14.25 -35.77
N THR A 273 -3.71 13.07 -36.13
CA THR A 273 -3.46 12.44 -37.44
C THR A 273 -4.01 13.30 -38.57
N LYS A 274 -5.24 13.83 -38.44
CA LYS A 274 -5.80 14.77 -39.42
C LYS A 274 -4.95 16.02 -39.59
N THR A 275 -4.51 16.61 -38.48
CA THR A 275 -3.67 17.81 -38.49
C THR A 275 -2.32 17.55 -39.16
N TRP A 276 -1.75 16.36 -38.94
CA TRP A 276 -0.50 15.95 -39.56
C TRP A 276 -0.65 15.75 -41.07
N ILE A 277 -1.64 14.98 -41.51
CA ILE A 277 -1.94 14.73 -42.93
C ILE A 277 -2.27 16.03 -43.67
N GLY A 278 -3.07 16.92 -43.07
CA GLY A 278 -3.41 18.20 -43.68
C GLY A 278 -2.20 19.12 -43.92
N LYS A 279 -1.13 19.00 -43.11
CA LYS A 279 0.14 19.71 -43.34
C LYS A 279 0.93 19.09 -44.51
N GLU A 280 0.98 17.77 -44.59
CA GLU A 280 1.72 17.05 -45.65
C GLU A 280 1.06 17.19 -47.02
N LEU A 281 -0.28 17.16 -47.08
CA LEU A 281 -1.05 17.34 -48.31
C LEU A 281 -1.30 18.81 -48.67
N SER A 282 -0.67 19.76 -47.98
CA SER A 282 -0.76 21.17 -48.36
C SER A 282 -0.25 21.33 -49.80
N VAL A 283 -1.05 22.04 -50.62
CA VAL A 283 -0.79 22.24 -52.06
C VAL A 283 0.62 22.74 -52.32
N GLU A 284 1.16 23.56 -51.42
CA GLU A 284 2.53 24.10 -51.48
C GLU A 284 3.62 23.02 -51.44
N ARG A 285 3.44 21.94 -50.66
CA ARG A 285 4.38 20.81 -50.63
C ARG A 285 4.21 19.89 -51.84
N LEU A 286 2.97 19.67 -52.29
CA LEU A 286 2.70 18.89 -53.50
C LEU A 286 3.26 19.61 -54.74
N SER A 287 3.11 20.93 -54.84
CA SER A 287 3.69 21.77 -55.90
C SER A 287 5.21 21.91 -55.81
N ALA A 288 5.85 21.56 -54.68
CA ALA A 288 7.31 21.49 -54.57
C ALA A 288 7.87 20.11 -54.97
N MET A 289 7.01 19.11 -55.17
CA MET A 289 7.38 17.75 -55.56
C MET A 289 7.15 17.45 -57.04
N PHE A 290 6.38 18.27 -57.75
CA PHE A 290 6.10 18.19 -59.20
C PHE A 290 6.55 19.48 -59.90
#